data_AF-A0A0B1S3D5-F1
#
_entry.id   AF-A0A0B1S3D5-F1
#
_cell.length_a   1.000
_cell.length_b   1.000
_cell.length_c   1.000
_cell.angle_alpha   90.00
_cell.angle_beta   90.00
_cell.angle_gamma   90.00
#
_symmetry.space_group_name_H-M   'P 1'
#
loop_
_entity.id
_entity.type
_entity.pdbx_description
1 polymer ?
#
loop_
_entity_poly.entity_id
_entity_poly.type
_entity_poly.pdbx_seq_one_letter_code
_entity_poly.pdbx_strand_id
1 'polypeptide(L)'
;MDAGTEKAPVCQVKPPWPQWRIPYNDEEAAILKSLIEAAKANNITFVYSLSPGIDIEYSNVEERICIKSKLDQVRRLGCESFALLFDDIECEMTETDRQCFSSFAAAQVSFKILGILKEQLIVFAVN
;
A
#
# COMPACT_ATOMS: atom_id res chain seq x y z
N MET A 1 -24.88 33.67 -30.59
CA MET A 1 -25.84 33.47 -29.50
C MET A 1 -26.58 32.19 -29.84
N ASP A 2 -26.51 31.06 -29.18
CA ASP A 2 -25.88 30.49 -27.97
C ASP A 2 -26.02 28.96 -28.18
N ALA A 3 -25.36 28.01 -27.54
CA ALA A 3 -24.49 27.98 -26.38
C ALA A 3 -23.51 26.81 -26.58
N GLY A 4 -22.25 27.01 -26.19
CA GLY A 4 -21.32 25.91 -26.02
C GLY A 4 -21.82 24.98 -24.92
N THR A 5 -21.95 23.69 -25.25
CA THR A 5 -22.17 22.66 -24.24
C THR A 5 -20.84 22.36 -23.57
N GLU A 6 -20.54 23.13 -22.53
CA GLU A 6 -19.45 22.87 -21.61
C GLU A 6 -19.74 21.55 -20.89
N LYS A 7 -19.09 20.48 -21.32
CA LYS A 7 -19.14 19.20 -20.60
C LYS A 7 -18.44 19.40 -19.26
N ALA A 8 -19.20 19.24 -18.18
CA ALA A 8 -18.66 19.16 -16.83
C ALA A 8 -17.49 18.16 -16.79
N PRO A 9 -16.42 18.44 -16.03
CA PRO A 9 -15.27 17.55 -15.94
C PRO A 9 -15.74 16.20 -15.42
N VAL A 10 -15.51 15.16 -16.21
CA VAL A 10 -15.75 13.77 -15.81
C VAL A 10 -14.85 13.52 -14.60
N CYS A 11 -15.44 13.43 -13.41
CA CYS A 11 -14.75 12.91 -12.24
C CYS A 11 -14.14 11.56 -12.64
N GLN A 12 -12.81 11.46 -12.68
CA GLN A 12 -12.13 10.26 -13.12
C GLN A 12 -12.58 9.09 -12.24
N VAL A 13 -13.40 8.21 -12.80
CA VAL A 13 -13.89 7.02 -12.10
C VAL A 13 -12.67 6.14 -11.87
N LYS A 14 -12.16 6.11 -10.64
CA LYS A 14 -11.04 5.25 -10.25
C LYS A 14 -11.40 3.78 -10.53
N PRO A 15 -10.49 2.98 -11.08
CA PRO A 15 -10.79 1.60 -11.47
C PRO A 15 -11.15 0.72 -10.26
N PRO A 16 -11.89 -0.39 -10.48
CA PRO A 16 -12.49 -1.21 -9.42
C PRO A 16 -11.52 -2.19 -8.73
N TRP A 17 -10.24 -2.18 -9.12
CA TRP A 17 -9.22 -3.15 -8.69
C TRP A 17 -8.28 -2.58 -7.61
N PRO A 18 -7.49 -3.42 -6.91
CA PRO A 18 -6.77 -3.01 -5.71
C PRO A 18 -5.79 -1.85 -5.98
N GLN A 19 -6.04 -0.71 -5.33
CA GLN A 19 -5.30 0.54 -5.56
C GLN A 19 -3.98 0.63 -4.79
N TRP A 20 -3.56 -0.44 -4.11
CA TRP A 20 -2.38 -0.43 -3.25
C TRP A 20 -1.09 -0.12 -4.01
N ARG A 21 -1.04 -0.43 -5.32
CA ARG A 21 0.09 -0.12 -6.23
C ARG A 21 0.14 1.34 -6.67
N ILE A 22 -0.97 2.08 -6.58
CA ILE A 22 -1.11 3.43 -7.14
C ILE A 22 -0.63 4.45 -6.10
N PRO A 23 0.35 5.33 -6.39
CA PRO A 23 0.73 6.42 -5.50
C PRO A 23 -0.43 7.37 -5.19
N TYR A 24 -0.40 8.02 -4.04
CA TYR A 24 -1.37 9.09 -3.75
C TYR A 24 -1.13 10.26 -4.69
N ASN A 25 -2.21 10.88 -5.19
CA ASN A 25 -2.09 12.16 -5.88
C ASN A 25 -1.83 13.30 -4.88
N ASP A 26 -1.61 14.52 -5.39
CA ASP A 26 -1.25 15.66 -4.53
C ASP A 26 -2.34 16.03 -3.51
N GLU A 27 -3.61 15.91 -3.90
CA GLU A 27 -4.76 16.20 -3.02
C GLU A 27 -4.86 15.17 -1.89
N GLU A 28 -4.77 13.89 -2.21
CA GLU A 28 -4.76 12.79 -1.24
C GLU A 28 -3.55 12.86 -0.32
N ALA A 29 -2.38 13.20 -0.86
CA ALA A 29 -1.16 13.36 -0.09
C ALA A 29 -1.25 14.53 0.90
N ALA A 30 -1.89 15.64 0.52
CA ALA A 30 -2.13 16.78 1.41
C ALA A 30 -3.07 16.42 2.57
N ILE A 31 -4.14 15.66 2.29
CA ILE A 31 -5.06 15.16 3.32
C ILE A 31 -4.31 14.23 4.28
N LEU A 32 -3.56 13.26 3.74
CA LEU A 32 -2.81 12.30 4.54
C LEU A 32 -1.76 12.98 5.42
N LYS A 33 -1.04 13.97 4.89
CA LYS A 33 -0.09 14.78 5.65
C LYS A 33 -0.78 15.50 6.82
N SER A 34 -1.92 16.12 6.57
CA SER A 34 -2.69 16.82 7.62
C SER A 34 -3.13 15.87 8.75
N LEU A 35 -3.52 14.64 8.40
CA LEU A 35 -3.87 13.61 9.39
C LEU A 35 -2.67 13.18 10.24
N ILE A 36 -1.51 12.97 9.60
CA ILE A 36 -0.25 12.63 10.28
C ILE A 36 0.14 13.75 11.26
N GLU A 37 0.08 15.00 10.82
CA GLU A 37 0.40 16.17 11.65
C GLU A 37 -0.57 16.31 12.82
N ALA A 38 -1.87 16.11 12.60
CA ALA A 38 -2.87 16.13 13.66
C ALA A 38 -2.64 15.01 14.69
N ALA A 39 -2.30 13.79 14.26
CA ALA A 39 -1.99 12.69 15.17
C ALA A 39 -0.75 13.02 16.04
N LYS A 40 0.31 13.55 15.43
CA LYS A 40 1.52 14.00 16.15
C LYS A 40 1.19 15.09 17.17
N ALA A 41 0.39 16.09 16.81
CA ALA A 41 -0.01 17.16 17.72
C ALA A 41 -0.80 16.68 18.95
N ASN A 42 -1.47 15.53 18.83
CA ASN A 42 -2.26 14.93 19.91
C ASN A 42 -1.54 13.77 20.63
N ASN A 43 -0.23 13.58 20.39
CA ASN A 43 0.55 12.47 20.93
C ASN A 43 -0.03 11.07 20.59
N ILE A 44 -0.64 10.93 19.41
CA ILE A 44 -1.16 9.66 18.89
C ILE A 44 -0.17 9.10 17.87
N THR A 45 0.20 7.83 18.02
CA THR A 45 1.01 7.12 17.02
C THR A 45 0.17 6.81 15.79
N PHE A 46 0.44 7.51 14.69
CA PHE A 46 -0.16 7.20 13.39
C PHE A 46 0.57 6.01 12.75
N VAL A 47 -0.16 4.91 12.49
CA VAL A 47 0.36 3.72 11.80
C VAL A 47 -0.30 3.62 10.44
N TYR A 48 0.49 3.65 9.37
CA TYR A 48 -0.02 3.46 8.01
C TYR A 48 -0.06 1.97 7.66
N SER A 49 -1.26 1.43 7.39
CA SER A 49 -1.41 0.05 6.92
C SER A 49 -1.57 -0.04 5.40
N LEU A 50 -1.00 -1.09 4.81
CA LEU A 50 -1.18 -1.45 3.40
C LEU A 50 -1.52 -2.95 3.32
N SER A 51 -2.61 -3.28 2.63
CA SER A 51 -3.09 -4.66 2.48
C SER A 51 -3.00 -5.12 1.01
N PRO A 52 -1.84 -5.65 0.56
CA PRO A 52 -1.69 -6.09 -0.82
C PRO A 52 -2.15 -7.54 -1.04
N GLY A 53 -2.56 -8.25 0.01
CA GLY A 53 -2.72 -9.71 -0.01
C GLY A 53 -3.67 -10.29 -1.07
N ILE A 54 -4.67 -9.52 -1.52
CA ILE A 54 -5.71 -10.01 -2.45
C ILE A 54 -5.13 -10.43 -3.80
N ASP A 55 -4.13 -9.71 -4.31
CA ASP A 55 -3.64 -9.90 -5.68
C ASP A 55 -2.12 -9.70 -5.83
N ILE A 56 -1.38 -9.81 -4.73
CA ILE A 56 0.09 -9.71 -4.75
C ILE A 56 0.72 -10.99 -5.33
N GLU A 57 1.65 -10.81 -6.26
CA GLU A 57 2.54 -11.87 -6.73
C GLU A 57 3.88 -11.76 -5.99
N TYR A 58 4.17 -12.69 -5.07
CA TYR A 58 5.31 -12.54 -4.15
C TYR A 58 6.66 -12.66 -4.88
N SER A 59 6.73 -13.46 -5.94
CA SER A 59 7.92 -13.65 -6.78
C SER A 59 8.25 -12.41 -7.61
N ASN A 60 7.25 -11.60 -7.92
CA ASN A 60 7.39 -10.45 -8.81
C ASN A 60 8.13 -9.28 -8.14
N VAL A 61 9.20 -8.82 -8.77
CA VAL A 61 10.04 -7.73 -8.27
C VAL A 61 9.31 -6.39 -8.33
N GLU A 62 8.44 -6.19 -9.32
CA GLU A 62 7.71 -4.94 -9.50
C GLU A 62 6.72 -4.70 -8.34
N GLU A 63 6.14 -5.76 -7.78
CA GLU A 63 5.27 -5.67 -6.61
C GLU A 63 6.01 -5.10 -5.39
N ARG A 64 7.27 -5.52 -5.20
CA ARG A 64 8.15 -4.95 -4.16
C ARG A 64 8.45 -3.48 -4.41
N ILE A 65 8.70 -3.10 -5.67
CA ILE A 65 8.97 -1.71 -6.05
C ILE A 65 7.74 -0.83 -5.78
N CYS A 66 6.54 -1.30 -6.14
CA CYS A 66 5.29 -0.60 -5.88
C CYS A 66 5.05 -0.38 -4.38
N ILE A 67 5.17 -1.42 -3.55
CA ILE A 67 5.04 -1.30 -2.08
C ILE A 67 6.06 -0.30 -1.55
N LYS A 68 7.33 -0.45 -1.91
CA LYS A 68 8.40 0.43 -1.44
C LYS A 68 8.14 1.89 -1.84
N SER A 69 7.74 2.14 -3.08
CA SER A 69 7.43 3.48 -3.59
C SER A 69 6.28 4.13 -2.79
N LYS A 70 5.21 3.36 -2.54
CA LYS A 70 4.05 3.81 -1.76
C LYS A 70 4.42 4.14 -0.31
N LEU A 71 5.17 3.26 0.36
CA LEU A 71 5.63 3.49 1.73
C LEU A 71 6.62 4.66 1.81
N ASP A 72 7.53 4.80 0.83
CA ASP A 72 8.45 5.93 0.75
C ASP A 72 7.74 7.26 0.49
N GLN A 73 6.63 7.26 -0.23
CA GLN A 73 5.77 8.44 -0.38
C GLN A 73 5.19 8.83 0.98
N VAL A 74 4.56 7.90 1.70
CA VAL A 74 3.92 8.16 3.00
C VAL A 74 4.95 8.54 4.08
N ARG A 75 6.15 7.96 4.03
CA ARG A 75 7.28 8.35 4.88
C ARG A 75 7.69 9.80 4.66
N ARG A 76 7.73 10.26 3.40
CA ARG A 76 8.02 11.67 3.07
C ARG A 76 6.95 12.65 3.57
N LEU A 77 5.72 12.17 3.82
CA LEU A 77 4.66 12.96 4.45
C LEU A 77 4.80 13.04 5.98
N GLY A 78 5.78 12.33 6.57
CA GLY A 78 6.09 12.38 8.00
C GLY A 78 5.59 11.19 8.80
N CYS A 79 5.08 10.13 8.15
CA CYS A 79 4.73 8.89 8.85
C CYS A 79 5.99 8.08 9.19
N GLU A 80 6.02 7.54 10.41
CA GLU A 80 7.17 6.79 10.94
C GLU A 80 6.83 5.31 11.21
N SER A 81 5.55 4.97 11.40
CA SER A 81 5.11 3.60 11.72
C SER A 81 4.28 3.00 10.61
N PHE A 82 4.59 1.77 10.21
CA PHE A 82 3.97 1.12 9.06
C PHE A 82 3.52 -0.31 9.38
N ALA A 83 2.44 -0.74 8.73
CA ALA A 83 1.96 -2.11 8.78
C ALA A 83 1.71 -2.67 7.37
N LEU A 84 2.16 -3.90 7.13
CA LEU A 84 1.73 -4.69 5.98
C LEU A 84 0.77 -5.77 6.48
N LEU A 85 -0.43 -5.80 5.90
CA LEU A 85 -1.50 -6.69 6.31
C LEU A 85 -1.75 -7.73 5.22
N PHE A 86 -1.78 -9.00 5.63
CA PHE A 86 -2.10 -10.14 4.78
C PHE A 86 -3.29 -10.93 5.37
N ASP A 87 -4.26 -10.22 5.95
CA ASP A 87 -5.51 -10.75 6.48
C ASP A 87 -6.59 -10.92 5.39
N ASP A 88 -7.56 -11.81 5.62
CA ASP A 88 -8.71 -12.09 4.74
C ASP A 88 -8.37 -12.51 3.31
N ILE A 89 -7.36 -13.38 3.14
CA ILE A 89 -6.95 -13.91 1.84
C ILE A 89 -7.06 -15.42 1.78
N GLU A 90 -7.55 -15.94 0.65
CA GLU A 90 -7.46 -17.37 0.39
C GLU A 90 -5.98 -17.77 0.33
N CYS A 91 -5.61 -18.85 1.01
CA CYS A 91 -4.22 -19.32 1.10
C CYS A 91 -3.76 -20.01 -0.21
N GLU A 92 -4.12 -19.43 -1.35
CA GLU A 92 -3.73 -19.92 -2.67
C GLU A 92 -2.58 -19.08 -3.21
N MET A 93 -1.39 -19.68 -3.20
CA MET A 93 -0.23 -19.14 -3.90
C MET A 93 -0.36 -19.34 -5.40
N THR A 94 0.17 -18.40 -6.17
CA THR A 94 0.37 -18.61 -7.60
C THR A 94 1.33 -19.77 -7.85
N GLU A 95 1.26 -20.39 -9.04
CA GLU A 95 2.17 -21.49 -9.38
C GLU A 95 3.64 -21.06 -9.39
N THR A 96 3.90 -19.81 -9.80
CA THR A 96 5.23 -19.19 -9.76
C THR A 96 5.72 -19.04 -8.32
N ASP A 97 4.86 -18.56 -7.42
CA ASP A 97 5.22 -18.40 -6.00
C ASP A 97 5.53 -19.74 -5.33
N ARG A 98 4.80 -20.80 -5.68
CA ARG A 98 5.08 -22.17 -5.17
C ARG A 98 6.46 -22.69 -5.56
N GLN A 99 7.00 -22.27 -6.70
CA GLN A 99 8.34 -22.66 -7.14
C GLN A 99 9.43 -21.85 -6.43
N CYS A 100 9.12 -20.62 -5.99
CA CYS A 100 10.08 -19.73 -5.33
C CYS A 100 10.10 -19.86 -3.80
N PHE A 101 8.99 -20.27 -3.18
CA PHE A 101 8.84 -20.27 -1.72
C PHE A 101 8.35 -21.61 -1.19
N SER A 102 8.93 -22.05 -0.06
CA SER A 102 8.58 -23.31 0.59
C SER A 102 7.24 -23.29 1.32
N SER A 103 6.69 -22.11 1.59
CA SER A 103 5.39 -21.91 2.23
C SER A 103 4.89 -20.48 2.03
N PHE A 104 3.59 -20.26 2.26
CA PHE A 104 2.98 -18.92 2.24
C PHE A 104 3.61 -17.98 3.28
N ALA A 105 3.88 -18.49 4.48
CA ALA A 105 4.58 -17.77 5.53
C ALA A 105 6.00 -17.37 5.09
N ALA A 106 6.72 -18.25 4.38
CA ALA A 106 8.05 -17.93 3.85
C ALA A 106 7.99 -16.80 2.79
N ALA A 107 6.97 -16.80 1.93
CA ALA A 107 6.74 -15.74 0.96
C ALA A 107 6.46 -14.39 1.65
N GLN A 108 5.57 -14.36 2.65
CA GLN A 108 5.26 -13.13 3.42
C GLN A 108 6.46 -12.60 4.21
N VAL A 109 7.24 -13.48 4.85
CA VAL A 109 8.44 -13.10 5.60
C VAL A 109 9.53 -12.56 4.67
N SER A 110 9.63 -13.05 3.43
CA SER A 110 10.61 -12.55 2.47
C SER A 110 10.46 -11.05 2.19
N PHE A 111 9.23 -10.51 2.22
CA PHE A 111 8.98 -9.07 2.08
C PHE A 111 9.53 -8.26 3.26
N LYS A 112 9.55 -8.83 4.47
CA LYS A 112 10.15 -8.18 5.65
C LYS A 112 11.67 -8.14 5.58
N ILE A 113 12.30 -9.20 5.08
CA ILE A 113 13.77 -9.38 5.09
C ILE A 113 14.46 -8.51 4.05
N LEU A 114 13.80 -8.17 2.94
CA LEU A 114 14.38 -7.37 1.84
C LEU A 114 14.57 -5.87 2.14
N GLY A 115 14.47 -5.45 3.40
CA GLY A 115 14.87 -4.10 3.83
C GLY A 115 13.94 -2.98 3.36
N ILE A 116 12.67 -3.31 3.06
CA ILE A 116 11.65 -2.34 2.61
C ILE A 116 11.50 -1.20 3.62
N LEU A 117 11.61 -1.48 4.93
CA LEU A 117 11.68 -0.48 5.99
C LEU A 117 12.61 -0.96 7.11
N LYS A 118 13.58 -0.13 7.50
CA LYS A 118 14.38 -0.38 8.70
C LYS A 118 13.56 0.03 9.94
N GLU A 119 13.38 -0.93 10.84
CA GLU A 119 12.98 -0.79 12.26
C GLU A 119 11.51 -0.48 12.63
N GLN A 120 10.57 -0.24 11.71
CA GLN A 120 9.18 0.09 12.09
C GLN A 120 8.08 -0.49 11.21
N LEU A 121 8.36 -1.62 10.55
CA LEU A 121 7.37 -2.39 9.81
C LEU A 121 6.83 -3.54 10.67
N ILE A 122 5.55 -3.46 11.01
CA ILE A 122 4.82 -4.57 11.62
C ILE A 122 4.13 -5.34 10.50
N VAL A 123 4.54 -6.58 10.27
CA VAL A 123 3.84 -7.48 9.34
C VAL A 123 2.82 -8.26 10.15
N PHE A 124 1.54 -8.07 9.84
CA PHE A 124 0.46 -8.89 10.38
C PHE A 124 -0.06 -9.80 9.28
N ALA A 125 0.06 -11.10 9.50
CA ALA A 125 -0.66 -12.12 8.76
C ALA A 125 -1.58 -12.80 9.79
N VAL A 126 -2.88 -12.81 9.53
CA VAL A 126 -3.84 -13.54 10.35
C VAL A 126 -4.42 -14.65 9.49
N ASN A 127 -3.86 -15.86 9.69
CA ASN A 127 -4.24 -17.20 9.22
C ASN A 127 -4.84 -17.39 7.82
#